data_AF-A0A0B0EHQ9-F1
#
_entry.id   AF-A0A0B0EHQ9-F1
#
_cell.length_a   1.000
_cell.length_b   1.000
_cell.length_c   1.000
_cell.angle_alpha   90.00
_cell.angle_beta   90.00
_cell.angle_gamma   90.00
#
_symmetry.space_group_name_H-M   'P 1'
#
loop_
_entity.id
_entity.type
_entity.pdbx_description
1 polymer ?
#
loop_
_entity_poly.entity_id
_entity_poly.type
_entity_poly.pdbx_seq_one_letter_code
_entity_poly.pdbx_strand_id
1 'polypeptide(L)'
;MLDKNNIFHDLIVEVRALTESHDPGPLFEDLDVESLDGEYHFTTSRSTLLMMSKVIEDTLKSHKKRCTLYSGFQELSRFKKHRERYAKLAASADQIFVIGVADTPVESIADNVHIRTKNADIIRNNWISIITDKNINISLIAQESTSQKHHEGYVGFYTNSKSLTEKAVNLLIDNDVLSDDPVPGKQTYFNI
;
A
#
# COMPACT_ATOMS: atom_id res chain seq x y z
N MET A 1 -6.52 -15.72 -10.93
CA MET A 1 -7.76 -14.94 -11.09
C MET A 1 -7.75 -13.90 -9.99
N LEU A 2 -8.15 -12.65 -10.25
CA LEU A 2 -8.29 -11.65 -9.19
C LEU A 2 -9.41 -12.07 -8.23
N ASP A 3 -9.21 -11.82 -6.94
CA ASP A 3 -10.19 -12.15 -5.92
C ASP A 3 -11.22 -11.03 -5.88
N LYS A 4 -12.50 -11.37 -6.08
CA LYS A 4 -13.60 -10.40 -6.11
C LYS A 4 -13.93 -9.85 -4.72
N ASN A 5 -13.50 -10.54 -3.66
CA ASN A 5 -13.69 -10.09 -2.29
C ASN A 5 -12.55 -9.17 -1.82
N ASN A 6 -11.54 -8.93 -2.66
CA ASN A 6 -10.44 -8.03 -2.31
C ASN A 6 -10.93 -6.58 -2.30
N ILE A 7 -10.60 -5.82 -1.26
CA ILE A 7 -11.05 -4.42 -1.14
C ILE A 7 -10.52 -3.52 -2.26
N PHE A 8 -9.42 -3.90 -2.91
CA PHE A 8 -8.84 -3.19 -4.05
C PHE A 8 -9.26 -3.76 -5.40
N HIS A 9 -10.17 -4.75 -5.46
CA HIS A 9 -10.56 -5.42 -6.70
C HIS A 9 -11.02 -4.43 -7.76
N ASP A 10 -12.02 -3.61 -7.42
CA ASP A 10 -12.62 -2.66 -8.34
C ASP A 10 -11.60 -1.62 -8.80
N LEU A 11 -10.74 -1.13 -7.89
CA LEU A 11 -9.67 -0.19 -8.22
C LEU A 11 -8.65 -0.78 -9.20
N ILE A 12 -8.26 -2.04 -9.02
CA ILE A 12 -7.34 -2.75 -9.92
C ILE A 12 -7.99 -2.96 -11.30
N VAL A 13 -9.28 -3.26 -11.34
CA VAL A 13 -10.04 -3.44 -12.59
C VAL A 13 -10.20 -2.10 -13.33
N GLU A 14 -10.55 -1.03 -12.62
CA GLU A 14 -10.66 0.34 -13.15
C GLU A 14 -9.35 0.76 -13.84
N VAL A 15 -8.21 0.65 -13.14
CA VAL A 15 -6.91 1.04 -13.69
C VAL A 15 -6.46 0.15 -14.84
N ARG A 16 -6.80 -1.14 -14.81
CA ARG A 16 -6.54 -2.04 -15.95
C ARG A 16 -7.30 -1.57 -17.19
N ALA A 17 -8.59 -1.28 -17.05
CA ALA A 17 -9.42 -0.83 -18.17
C ALA A 17 -8.88 0.48 -18.77
N LEU A 18 -8.48 1.42 -17.91
CA LEU A 18 -7.80 2.66 -18.32
C LEU A 18 -6.51 2.41 -19.10
N THR A 19 -5.72 1.40 -18.72
CA THR A 19 -4.45 1.08 -19.38
C THR A 19 -4.64 0.36 -20.73
N GLU A 20 -5.68 -0.47 -20.84
CA GLU A 20 -5.95 -1.26 -22.06
C GLU A 20 -6.68 -0.46 -23.15
N SER A 21 -7.41 0.59 -22.75
CA SER A 21 -8.13 1.44 -23.69
C SER A 21 -7.19 2.32 -24.52
N HIS A 22 -7.23 2.10 -25.85
CA HIS A 22 -6.55 2.94 -26.83
C HIS A 22 -7.39 4.15 -27.27
N ASP A 23 -8.70 4.14 -26.98
CA ASP A 23 -9.64 5.25 -27.18
C ASP A 23 -10.51 5.37 -25.92
N PRO A 24 -10.18 6.29 -25.00
CA PRO A 24 -10.82 6.34 -23.70
C PRO A 24 -12.26 6.88 -23.73
N GLY A 25 -12.74 7.33 -24.91
CA GLY A 25 -14.11 7.81 -25.18
C GLY A 25 -15.25 7.07 -24.46
N PRO A 26 -15.35 5.73 -24.60
CA PRO A 26 -16.41 4.93 -23.98
C PRO A 26 -16.22 4.67 -22.48
N LEU A 27 -15.01 4.82 -21.95
CA LEU A 27 -14.76 4.73 -20.50
C LEU A 27 -15.23 6.01 -19.79
N PHE A 28 -15.27 7.15 -20.48
CA PHE A 28 -15.64 8.45 -19.91
C PHE A 28 -17.15 8.65 -19.68
N GLU A 29 -18.02 7.76 -20.16
CA GLU A 29 -19.46 7.82 -19.82
C GLU A 29 -19.72 7.28 -18.40
N ASP A 30 -18.86 6.39 -17.88
CA ASP A 30 -19.01 5.73 -16.58
C ASP A 30 -17.90 6.07 -15.56
N LEU A 31 -16.78 6.69 -15.98
CA LEU A 31 -15.69 7.07 -15.10
C LEU A 31 -15.87 8.46 -14.50
N ASP A 32 -15.56 8.56 -13.21
CA ASP A 32 -15.40 9.84 -12.52
C ASP A 32 -14.22 10.60 -13.13
N VAL A 33 -14.46 11.76 -13.74
CA VAL A 33 -13.44 12.56 -14.47
C VAL A 33 -12.22 12.88 -13.61
N GLU A 34 -12.37 12.83 -12.28
CA GLU A 34 -11.28 12.99 -11.32
C GLU A 34 -10.26 11.84 -11.35
N SER A 35 -10.61 10.61 -11.78
CA SER A 35 -9.70 9.46 -11.85
C SER A 35 -8.73 9.47 -13.04
N LEU A 36 -8.71 10.58 -13.80
CA LEU A 36 -7.87 10.78 -14.98
C LEU A 36 -6.63 11.65 -14.71
N ASP A 37 -6.36 12.00 -13.45
CA ASP A 37 -5.16 12.75 -13.09
C ASP A 37 -3.91 11.86 -12.97
N GLY A 38 -2.83 12.20 -13.70
CA GLY A 38 -1.55 11.52 -13.56
C GLY A 38 -1.35 10.30 -14.48
N GLU A 39 -0.29 9.55 -14.21
CA GLU A 39 0.16 8.38 -14.96
C GLU A 39 -0.25 7.09 -14.26
N TYR A 40 -0.53 6.05 -15.05
CA TYR A 40 -0.88 4.72 -14.57
C TYR A 40 -0.04 3.68 -15.30
N HIS A 41 0.50 2.73 -14.54
CA HIS A 41 1.28 1.63 -15.07
C HIS A 41 0.76 0.32 -14.48
N PHE A 42 0.11 -0.47 -15.32
CA PHE A 42 -0.30 -1.82 -14.96
C PHE A 42 0.89 -2.79 -15.05
N THR A 43 1.00 -3.71 -14.09
CA THR A 43 2.03 -4.74 -14.13
C THR A 43 1.56 -6.04 -13.48
N THR A 44 2.09 -7.14 -14.02
CA THR A 44 1.96 -8.47 -13.40
C THR A 44 3.30 -9.02 -12.88
N SER A 45 4.37 -8.22 -13.02
CA SER A 45 5.74 -8.64 -12.72
C SER A 45 6.14 -8.27 -11.29
N ARG A 46 6.51 -9.28 -10.51
CA ARG A 46 7.06 -9.08 -9.17
C ARG A 46 8.33 -8.23 -9.17
N SER A 47 9.19 -8.37 -10.18
CA SER A 47 10.42 -7.56 -10.27
C SER A 47 10.10 -6.09 -10.49
N THR A 48 9.07 -5.79 -11.28
CA THR A 48 8.56 -4.42 -11.47
C THR A 48 7.98 -3.87 -10.17
N LEU A 49 7.17 -4.65 -9.44
CA LEU A 49 6.64 -4.21 -8.13
C LEU A 49 7.76 -3.90 -7.12
N LEU A 50 8.79 -4.76 -7.07
CA LEU A 50 9.97 -4.53 -6.23
C LEU A 50 10.72 -3.25 -6.60
N MET A 51 10.89 -3.00 -7.90
CA MET A 51 11.51 -1.78 -8.41
C MET A 51 10.68 -0.56 -8.05
N MET A 52 9.37 -0.57 -8.30
CA MET A 52 8.47 0.55 -8.00
C MET A 52 8.39 0.82 -6.49
N SER A 53 8.42 -0.21 -5.65
CA SER A 53 8.50 -0.03 -4.20
C SER A 53 9.76 0.73 -3.77
N LYS A 54 10.91 0.44 -4.40
CA LYS A 54 12.16 1.17 -4.16
C LYS A 54 12.06 2.62 -4.62
N VAL A 55 11.46 2.87 -5.79
CA VAL A 55 11.23 4.22 -6.30
C VAL A 55 10.37 5.03 -5.33
N ILE A 56 9.30 4.44 -4.79
CA ILE A 56 8.44 5.09 -3.79
C ILE A 56 9.24 5.46 -2.53
N GLU A 57 10.04 4.53 -2.02
CA GLU A 57 10.88 4.81 -0.85
C GLU A 57 11.97 5.85 -1.10
N ASP A 58 12.56 5.89 -2.30
CA ASP A 58 13.55 6.90 -2.66
C ASP A 58 12.90 8.28 -2.85
N THR A 59 11.67 8.32 -3.38
CA THR A 59 10.84 9.53 -3.40
C THR A 59 10.51 10.00 -1.98
N LEU A 60 10.20 9.10 -1.06
CA LEU A 60 9.99 9.44 0.35
C LEU A 60 11.23 10.13 0.95
N LYS A 61 12.43 9.58 0.68
CA LYS A 61 13.71 10.14 1.16
C LYS A 61 13.99 11.54 0.62
N SER A 62 13.64 11.82 -0.64
CA SER A 62 13.91 13.12 -1.26
C SER A 62 13.04 14.25 -0.71
N HIS A 63 11.87 13.93 -0.11
CA HIS A 63 10.89 14.91 0.35
C HIS A 63 10.91 15.22 1.86
N LYS A 64 11.91 14.74 2.61
CA LYS A 64 12.30 15.20 3.98
C LYS A 64 11.12 15.44 4.95
N LYS A 65 10.50 14.38 5.45
CA LYS A 65 9.45 14.35 6.49
C LYS A 65 8.12 14.98 6.10
N ARG A 66 7.80 14.96 4.80
CA ARG A 66 6.52 15.49 4.30
C ARG A 66 5.47 14.43 4.05
N CYS A 67 5.88 13.24 3.62
CA CYS A 67 4.94 12.21 3.21
C CYS A 67 4.71 11.18 4.31
N THR A 68 3.47 10.71 4.38
CA THR A 68 3.10 9.49 5.10
C THR A 68 3.29 8.29 4.20
N LEU A 69 3.90 7.22 4.70
CA LEU A 69 4.06 5.94 4.01
C LEU A 69 3.09 4.89 4.59
N TYR A 70 2.28 4.27 3.74
CA TYR A 70 1.53 3.06 4.08
C TYR A 70 2.17 1.87 3.39
N SER A 71 2.51 0.83 4.16
CA SER A 71 3.07 -0.41 3.59
C SER A 71 2.38 -1.65 4.13
N GLY A 72 1.89 -2.47 3.21
CA GLY A 72 1.23 -3.74 3.50
C GLY A 72 2.19 -4.92 3.39
N PHE A 73 2.11 -5.82 4.37
CA PHE A 73 2.81 -7.10 4.43
C PHE A 73 1.81 -8.22 4.69
N GLN A 74 2.05 -9.39 4.09
CA GLN A 74 1.21 -10.58 4.35
C GLN A 74 1.21 -10.95 5.84
N GLU A 75 2.41 -10.92 6.45
CA GLU A 75 2.64 -11.18 7.87
C GLU A 75 3.74 -10.26 8.42
N LEU A 76 3.69 -9.96 9.73
CA LEU A 76 4.69 -9.13 10.40
C LEU A 76 6.08 -9.79 10.46
N SER A 77 6.18 -11.12 10.41
CA SER A 77 7.48 -11.81 10.29
C SER A 77 8.23 -11.46 9.00
N ARG A 78 7.50 -11.10 7.92
CA ARG A 78 8.12 -10.59 6.69
C ARG A 78 8.64 -9.18 6.87
N PHE A 79 7.87 -8.33 7.56
CA PHE A 79 8.31 -6.99 7.91
C PHE A 79 9.60 -6.98 8.76
N LYS A 80 9.75 -7.93 9.69
CA LYS A 80 10.95 -8.04 10.54
C LYS A 80 12.26 -8.09 9.74
N LYS A 81 12.25 -8.70 8.55
CA LYS A 81 13.40 -8.76 7.62
C LYS A 81 13.76 -7.40 7.02
N HIS A 82 12.84 -6.44 7.08
CA HIS A 82 12.98 -5.08 6.56
C HIS A 82 13.00 -4.02 7.68
N ARG A 83 13.00 -4.42 8.96
CA ARG A 83 12.96 -3.51 10.12
C ARG A 83 13.99 -2.39 10.04
N GLU A 84 15.26 -2.73 9.80
CA GLU A 84 16.34 -1.74 9.72
C GLU A 84 16.14 -0.73 8.58
N ARG A 85 15.57 -1.18 7.46
CA ARG A 85 15.25 -0.33 6.32
C ARG A 85 14.18 0.69 6.72
N TYR A 86 13.14 0.25 7.40
CA TYR A 86 12.07 1.12 7.89
C TYR A 86 12.53 2.07 9.00
N ALA A 87 13.47 1.65 9.85
CA ALA A 87 14.13 2.54 10.81
C ALA A 87 14.84 3.71 10.11
N LYS A 88 15.48 3.45 8.96
CA LYS A 88 16.12 4.50 8.15
C LYS A 88 15.08 5.40 7.46
N LEU A 89 13.99 4.82 6.96
CA LEU A 89 12.91 5.59 6.33
C LEU A 89 12.20 6.52 7.32
N ALA A 90 12.10 6.14 8.59
CA ALA A 90 11.50 6.95 9.65
C ALA A 90 12.15 8.34 9.80
N ALA A 91 13.44 8.47 9.46
CA ALA A 91 14.13 9.76 9.46
C ALA A 91 13.64 10.72 8.35
N SER A 92 13.02 10.18 7.29
CA SER A 92 12.57 10.90 6.10
C SER A 92 11.05 10.94 5.92
N ALA A 93 10.29 10.14 6.67
CA ALA A 93 8.84 10.14 6.64
C ALA A 93 8.26 11.09 7.69
N ASP A 94 7.06 11.61 7.43
CA ASP A 94 6.23 12.18 8.51
C ASP A 94 5.76 11.03 9.40
N GLN A 95 4.90 10.16 8.85
CA GLN A 95 4.42 8.94 9.50
C GLN A 95 4.69 7.71 8.63
N ILE A 96 4.83 6.54 9.25
CA ILE A 96 4.88 5.25 8.55
C ILE A 96 3.89 4.31 9.20
N PHE A 97 2.98 3.74 8.42
CA PHE A 97 2.06 2.69 8.83
C PHE A 97 2.48 1.38 8.19
N VAL A 98 2.86 0.42 9.03
CA VAL A 98 3.19 -0.95 8.64
C VAL A 98 2.00 -1.82 8.98
N ILE A 99 1.37 -2.38 7.96
CA ILE A 99 0.12 -3.13 8.08
C ILE A 99 0.42 -4.59 7.78
N GLY A 100 0.03 -5.51 8.65
CA GLY A 100 0.19 -6.93 8.38
C GLY A 100 -0.38 -7.82 9.46
N VAL A 101 -0.62 -9.09 9.13
CA VAL A 101 -1.18 -10.06 10.08
C VAL A 101 -0.18 -10.33 11.20
N ALA A 102 -0.64 -10.23 12.45
CA ALA A 102 0.15 -10.44 13.65
C ALA A 102 0.50 -11.92 13.87
N ASP A 103 1.59 -12.38 13.24
CA ASP A 103 2.15 -13.73 13.43
C ASP A 103 3.35 -13.75 14.39
N THR A 104 3.93 -12.58 14.68
CA THR A 104 5.09 -12.41 15.57
C THR A 104 5.04 -11.03 16.24
N PRO A 105 5.55 -10.88 17.48
CA PRO A 105 5.71 -9.56 18.07
C PRO A 105 6.74 -8.73 17.28
N VAL A 106 6.44 -7.45 17.11
CA VAL A 106 7.32 -6.46 16.49
C VAL A 106 7.68 -5.42 17.52
N GLU A 107 8.98 -5.31 17.83
CA GLU A 107 9.49 -4.24 18.68
C GLU A 107 9.34 -2.88 18.02
N SER A 108 9.19 -1.83 18.84
CA SER A 108 9.21 -0.45 18.36
C SER A 108 10.48 -0.15 17.56
N ILE A 109 10.34 0.73 16.57
CA ILE A 109 11.39 1.06 15.59
C ILE A 109 11.74 2.55 15.69
N ALA A 110 10.72 3.40 15.66
CA ALA A 110 10.80 4.84 15.81
C ALA A 110 9.42 5.37 16.19
N ASP A 111 9.36 6.57 16.79
CA ASP A 111 8.12 7.14 17.32
C ASP A 111 7.04 7.40 16.25
N ASN A 112 7.45 7.59 15.00
CA ASN A 112 6.56 7.80 13.85
C ASN A 112 6.31 6.53 13.01
N VAL A 113 6.65 5.34 13.53
CA VAL A 113 6.36 4.05 12.89
C VAL A 113 5.28 3.32 13.67
N HIS A 114 4.15 3.12 13.00
CA HIS A 114 2.92 2.57 13.54
C HIS A 114 2.67 1.18 12.97
N ILE A 115 2.64 0.17 13.82
CA ILE A 115 2.20 -1.18 13.41
C ILE A 115 0.67 -1.23 13.47
N ARG A 116 0.03 -1.77 12.44
CA ARG A 116 -1.43 -1.96 12.33
C ARG A 116 -1.72 -3.41 12.01
N THR A 117 -2.60 -4.02 12.81
CA THR A 117 -2.87 -5.46 12.73
C THR A 117 -4.36 -5.79 12.62
N LYS A 118 -5.22 -4.86 13.05
CA LYS A 118 -6.66 -4.95 12.90
C LYS A 118 -7.05 -5.06 11.42
N ASN A 119 -7.90 -6.05 11.11
CA ASN A 119 -8.38 -6.38 9.76
C ASN A 119 -7.28 -6.54 8.70
N ALA A 120 -6.01 -6.73 9.09
CA ALA A 120 -4.92 -6.84 8.13
C ALA A 120 -5.01 -8.12 7.27
N ASP A 121 -5.82 -9.09 7.67
CA ASP A 121 -6.09 -10.32 6.93
C ASP A 121 -6.82 -10.07 5.61
N ILE A 122 -7.68 -9.04 5.52
CA ILE A 122 -8.42 -8.72 4.28
C ILE A 122 -7.50 -8.20 3.16
N ILE A 123 -6.35 -7.63 3.55
CA ILE A 123 -5.31 -7.16 2.63
C ILE A 123 -4.08 -8.07 2.60
N ARG A 124 -4.13 -9.25 3.23
CA ARG A 124 -2.97 -10.16 3.37
C ARG A 124 -2.34 -10.49 2.02
N ASN A 125 -3.14 -10.62 0.98
CA ASN A 125 -2.67 -10.99 -0.37
C ASN A 125 -2.36 -9.76 -1.23
N ASN A 126 -2.32 -8.56 -0.64
CA ASN A 126 -2.00 -7.33 -1.33
C ASN A 126 -0.55 -6.90 -1.10
N TRP A 127 0.10 -6.47 -2.17
CA TRP A 127 1.29 -5.67 -2.12
C TRP A 127 0.87 -4.20 -2.08
N ILE A 128 1.16 -3.52 -0.98
CA ILE A 128 0.78 -2.11 -0.79
C ILE A 128 2.02 -1.30 -0.45
N SER A 129 2.27 -0.25 -1.22
CA SER A 129 3.23 0.80 -0.90
C SER A 129 2.67 2.12 -1.41
N ILE A 130 2.28 3.00 -0.50
CA ILE A 130 1.63 4.27 -0.82
C ILE A 130 2.38 5.37 -0.09
N ILE A 131 2.75 6.45 -0.79
CA ILE A 131 3.15 7.70 -0.14
C ILE A 131 2.16 8.80 -0.49
N THR A 132 1.80 9.60 0.51
CA THR A 132 0.91 10.75 0.32
C THR A 132 1.33 11.93 1.18
N ASP A 133 1.30 13.13 0.58
CA ASP A 133 1.19 14.43 1.23
C ASP A 133 0.24 15.32 0.40
N LYS A 134 0.11 16.59 0.75
CA LYS A 134 -0.75 17.55 0.02
C LYS A 134 -0.47 17.62 -1.50
N ASN A 135 0.76 17.38 -1.93
CA ASN A 135 1.27 17.58 -3.30
C ASN A 135 1.84 16.31 -3.94
N ILE A 136 2.14 15.27 -3.17
CA ILE A 136 2.82 14.05 -3.61
C ILE A 136 1.90 12.90 -3.30
N ASN A 137 1.44 12.20 -4.33
CA ASN A 137 0.57 11.04 -4.18
C ASN A 137 1.10 9.96 -5.11
N ILE A 138 1.57 8.87 -4.54
CA ILE A 138 2.08 7.73 -5.32
C ILE A 138 1.60 6.46 -4.67
N SER A 139 0.97 5.59 -5.47
CA SER A 139 0.41 4.33 -5.00
C SER A 139 0.91 3.17 -5.84
N LEU A 140 1.37 2.12 -5.17
CA LEU A 140 1.62 0.81 -5.72
C LEU A 140 0.70 -0.19 -5.01
N ILE A 141 -0.25 -0.74 -5.76
CA ILE A 141 -1.23 -1.69 -5.24
C ILE A 141 -1.29 -2.88 -6.18
N ALA A 142 -1.04 -4.07 -5.66
CA ALA A 142 -1.20 -5.30 -6.40
C ALA A 142 -1.81 -6.39 -5.55
N GLN A 143 -2.50 -7.32 -6.18
CA GLN A 143 -3.00 -8.54 -5.56
C GLN A 143 -2.20 -9.74 -6.07
N GLU A 144 -1.86 -10.65 -5.16
CA GLU A 144 -1.33 -11.96 -5.54
C GLU A 144 -2.38 -12.76 -6.33
N SER A 145 -1.98 -13.33 -7.46
CA SER A 145 -2.81 -14.18 -8.32
C SER A 145 -2.73 -15.63 -7.86
N THR A 146 -3.88 -16.23 -7.59
CA THR A 146 -4.05 -17.62 -7.17
C THR A 146 -3.92 -18.66 -8.30
N SER A 147 -3.34 -18.31 -9.45
CA SER A 147 -3.25 -19.21 -10.61
C SER A 147 -2.31 -20.40 -10.34
N GLN A 148 -2.87 -21.61 -10.27
CA GLN A 148 -2.22 -22.89 -9.93
C GLN A 148 -1.07 -23.36 -10.86
N LYS A 149 -0.72 -22.61 -11.91
CA LYS A 149 0.32 -22.99 -12.87
C LYS A 149 1.45 -21.98 -12.86
N HIS A 150 2.47 -22.30 -12.05
CA HIS A 150 3.82 -21.74 -12.04
C HIS A 150 3.96 -20.21 -11.94
N HIS A 151 4.59 -19.81 -10.82
CA HIS A 151 5.00 -18.47 -10.39
C HIS A 151 3.92 -17.64 -9.67
N GLU A 152 4.28 -17.18 -8.46
CA GLU A 152 3.60 -16.17 -7.65
C GLU A 152 3.46 -14.87 -8.45
N GLY A 153 2.47 -14.84 -9.35
CA GLY A 153 2.16 -13.68 -10.17
C GLY A 153 1.42 -12.65 -9.33
N TYR A 154 1.75 -11.38 -9.52
CA TYR A 154 0.95 -10.30 -8.96
C TYR A 154 0.13 -9.68 -10.08
N VAL A 155 -0.88 -8.92 -9.72
CA VAL A 155 -1.71 -8.18 -10.64
C VAL A 155 -2.03 -6.85 -9.98
N GLY A 156 -1.54 -5.76 -10.54
CA GLY A 156 -1.69 -4.46 -9.92
C GLY A 156 -1.21 -3.31 -10.75
N PHE A 157 -1.15 -2.14 -10.13
CA PHE A 157 -0.77 -0.91 -10.77
C PHE A 157 0.12 -0.05 -9.88
N TYR A 158 0.87 0.80 -10.55
CA TYR A 158 1.54 1.97 -10.01
C TYR A 158 0.85 3.22 -10.56
N THR A 159 0.66 4.25 -9.75
CA THR A 159 0.14 5.55 -10.21
C THR A 159 0.68 6.70 -9.37
N ASN A 160 0.72 7.90 -9.97
CA ASN A 160 0.89 9.16 -9.24
C ASN A 160 -0.41 10.01 -9.19
N SER A 161 -1.54 9.42 -9.56
CA SER A 161 -2.87 10.00 -9.41
C SER A 161 -3.17 10.28 -7.96
N LYS A 162 -3.58 11.51 -7.67
CA LYS A 162 -4.06 11.90 -6.35
C LYS A 162 -5.38 11.20 -6.05
N SER A 163 -6.34 11.24 -6.98
CA SER A 163 -7.67 10.67 -6.77
C SER A 163 -7.62 9.16 -6.49
N LEU A 164 -6.84 8.38 -7.26
CA LEU A 164 -6.68 6.94 -7.02
C LEU A 164 -5.92 6.64 -5.73
N THR A 165 -4.93 7.48 -5.39
CA THR A 165 -4.21 7.35 -4.11
C THR A 165 -5.13 7.61 -2.92
N GLU A 166 -5.98 8.64 -2.99
CA GLU A 166 -6.98 8.94 -1.96
C GLU A 166 -8.03 7.82 -1.87
N LYS A 167 -8.54 7.32 -3.00
CA LYS A 167 -9.43 6.14 -3.04
C LYS A 167 -8.78 4.94 -2.34
N ALA A 168 -7.52 4.66 -2.64
CA ALA A 168 -6.80 3.55 -2.03
C ALA A 168 -6.63 3.68 -0.51
N VAL A 169 -6.30 4.88 -0.02
CA VAL A 169 -6.19 5.14 1.42
C VAL A 169 -7.56 5.05 2.09
N ASN A 170 -8.60 5.60 1.47
CA ASN A 170 -9.97 5.52 1.99
C ASN A 170 -10.45 4.07 2.10
N LEU A 171 -10.13 3.20 1.13
CA LEU A 171 -10.44 1.76 1.25
C LEU A 171 -9.81 1.12 2.49
N LEU A 172 -8.60 1.53 2.89
CA LEU A 172 -7.98 1.06 4.13
C LEU A 172 -8.66 1.63 5.38
N ILE A 173 -9.15 2.88 5.33
CA ILE A 173 -9.87 3.53 6.44
C ILE A 173 -11.26 2.92 6.61
N ASP A 174 -12.03 2.82 5.54
CA ASP A 174 -13.42 2.35 5.53
C ASP A 174 -13.53 0.88 5.94
N ASN A 175 -12.48 0.09 5.71
CA ASN A 175 -12.37 -1.29 6.17
C ASN A 175 -11.64 -1.42 7.52
N ASP A 176 -11.43 -0.32 8.23
CA ASP A 176 -10.94 -0.30 9.62
C ASP A 176 -9.53 -0.92 9.77
N VAL A 177 -8.75 -0.91 8.69
CA VAL A 177 -7.36 -1.40 8.61
C VAL A 177 -6.37 -0.38 9.17
N LEU A 178 -6.64 0.92 8.96
CA LEU A 178 -5.81 2.02 9.48
C LEU A 178 -6.29 2.56 10.83
N SER A 179 -7.44 2.09 11.31
CA SER A 179 -7.95 2.45 12.62
C SER A 179 -7.00 2.06 13.74
N ASP A 180 -7.15 2.71 14.87
CA ASP A 180 -6.40 2.35 16.06
C ASP A 180 -6.69 0.90 16.45
N ASP A 181 -5.63 0.09 16.54
CA ASP A 181 -5.70 -1.22 17.16
C ASP A 181 -6.24 -1.02 18.60
N PRO A 182 -7.22 -1.81 19.09
CA PRO A 182 -7.50 -1.88 20.51
C PRO A 182 -6.25 -2.45 21.17
N VAL A 183 -5.38 -1.56 21.64
CA VAL A 183 -3.99 -1.86 21.95
C VAL A 183 -3.84 -3.08 22.86
N PRO A 184 -3.24 -4.19 22.42
CA PRO A 184 -2.52 -5.10 23.29
C PRO A 184 -1.08 -4.57 23.36
N GLY A 185 -0.75 -3.84 24.45
CA GLY A 185 0.62 -3.35 24.68
C GLY A 185 0.86 -1.86 24.50
N LYS A 186 -0.06 -1.00 24.94
CA LYS A 186 0.25 0.42 25.15
C LYS A 186 1.31 0.42 26.25
N GLN A 187 2.47 0.97 25.92
CA GLN A 187 3.62 1.19 26.79
C GLN A 187 3.25 1.24 28.28
N THR A 188 3.64 0.21 29.03
CA THR A 188 3.84 0.33 30.47
C THR A 188 5.32 0.52 30.71
N TYR A 189 5.70 1.75 31.06
CA TYR A 189 6.82 1.96 31.96
C TYR A 189 6.59 1.08 33.20
N PHE A 190 7.52 0.20 33.51
CA PHE A 190 7.70 -0.26 34.89
C PHE A 190 8.98 0.39 35.39
N ASN A 191 8.82 1.41 36.23
CA ASN A 191 9.84 1.72 37.22
C ASN A 191 9.89 0.55 38.20
N ILE A 192 11.06 -0.06 38.34
CA ILE A 192 11.53 -0.63 39.60
C ILE A 192 12.97 -0.14 39.77
#